data_AF-A0A329SJ43-F1
#
_entry.id   AF-A0A329SJ43-F1
#
_cell.length_a   1.000
_cell.length_b   1.000
_cell.length_c   1.000
_cell.angle_alpha   90.00
_cell.angle_beta   90.00
_cell.angle_gamma   90.00
#
_symmetry.space_group_name_H-M   'P 1'
#
loop_
_entity.id
_entity.type
_entity.pdbx_description
1 polymer ?
#
loop_
_entity_poly.entity_id
_entity_poly.type
_entity_poly.pdbx_seq_one_letter_code
_entity_poly.pdbx_strand_id
1 'polypeptide(L)'
;MTFRQLCVLYFTNLGEVLFECKTCERHRKQATGMGYSNLLSHLTSKHNGYAAEFAELQASATPSIALFGFVDETTRNIYQWMVFLIQRNLQITEVENKFTLAVVTMKPTSTKSIKRYMHYIALAMEYIITKEMGTSFCLMFGGWTSH
;
A
#
# COMPACT_ATOMS: atom_id res chain seq x y z
N MET A 1 -9.53 -5.43 -2.18
CA MET A 1 -9.01 -6.58 -1.40
C MET A 1 -7.71 -7.04 -2.03
N THR A 2 -6.58 -6.99 -1.33
CA THR A 2 -5.36 -7.62 -1.87
C THR A 2 -5.23 -9.01 -1.26
N PHE A 3 -5.04 -10.04 -2.09
CA PHE A 3 -4.94 -11.45 -1.64
C PHE A 3 -3.84 -11.67 -0.58
N ARG A 4 -2.86 -10.75 -0.55
CA ARG A 4 -1.80 -10.70 0.45
C ARG A 4 -2.31 -10.42 1.87
N GLN A 5 -3.33 -9.57 2.02
CA GLN A 5 -3.93 -9.25 3.33
C GLN A 5 -4.65 -10.46 3.93
N LEU A 6 -5.38 -11.22 3.10
CA LEU A 6 -6.03 -12.47 3.50
C LEU A 6 -4.99 -13.50 3.98
N CYS A 7 -3.84 -13.58 3.30
CA CYS A 7 -2.78 -14.50 3.69
C CYS A 7 -2.19 -14.16 5.06
N VAL A 8 -1.93 -12.89 5.35
CA VAL A 8 -1.42 -12.46 6.66
C VAL A 8 -2.42 -12.76 7.78
N LEU A 9 -3.71 -12.54 7.52
CA LEU A 9 -4.74 -12.72 8.53
C LEU A 9 -4.94 -14.21 8.86
N TYR A 10 -5.20 -15.03 7.85
CA TYR A 10 -5.64 -16.41 8.03
C TYR A 10 -4.51 -17.45 8.01
N PHE A 11 -3.28 -17.09 7.62
CA PHE A 11 -2.18 -18.04 7.50
C PHE A 11 -0.92 -17.61 8.25
N THR A 12 -0.24 -18.59 8.83
CA THR A 12 1.12 -18.47 9.36
C THR A 12 2.09 -18.95 8.28
N ASN A 13 3.10 -18.16 7.94
CA ASN A 13 4.16 -18.58 7.03
C ASN A 13 5.20 -19.39 7.82
N LEU A 14 5.39 -20.66 7.44
CA LEU A 14 6.32 -21.60 8.09
C LEU A 14 7.60 -21.82 7.26
N GLY A 15 7.83 -21.06 6.19
CA GLY A 15 8.99 -21.18 5.30
C GLY A 15 8.67 -20.79 3.85
N GLU A 16 9.65 -20.91 2.94
CA GLU A 16 9.55 -20.37 1.56
C GLU A 16 8.34 -20.86 0.75
N VAL A 17 7.80 -22.03 1.10
CA VAL A 17 6.74 -22.70 0.33
C VAL A 17 5.66 -23.33 1.21
N LEU A 18 5.62 -23.05 2.52
CA LEU A 18 4.70 -23.69 3.45
C LEU A 18 3.91 -22.68 4.28
N PHE A 19 2.59 -22.80 4.23
CA PHE A 19 1.67 -21.97 5.00
C PHE A 19 0.77 -22.86 5.86
N GLU A 20 0.47 -22.41 7.07
CA GLU A 20 -0.47 -23.07 7.98
C GLU A 20 -1.69 -22.19 8.16
N CYS A 21 -2.89 -22.74 7.99
CA CYS A 21 -4.13 -22.02 8.28
C CYS A 21 -4.30 -21.86 9.80
N LYS A 22 -4.42 -20.64 10.30
CA LYS A 22 -4.60 -20.37 11.74
C LYS A 22 -5.94 -20.87 12.29
N THR A 23 -6.93 -21.08 11.43
CA THR A 23 -8.28 -21.50 11.84
C THR A 23 -8.44 -23.02 11.88
N CYS A 24 -7.73 -23.77 11.04
CA CYS A 24 -7.86 -25.23 10.99
C CYS A 24 -6.53 -26.00 11.02
N GLU A 25 -5.42 -25.31 11.24
CA GLU A 25 -4.06 -25.85 11.41
C GLU A 25 -3.59 -26.71 10.21
N ARG A 26 -4.26 -26.56 9.06
CA ARG A 26 -3.91 -27.30 7.85
C ARG A 26 -2.77 -26.63 7.11
N HIS A 27 -1.80 -27.46 6.76
CA HIS A 27 -0.65 -27.08 5.97
C HIS A 27 -0.99 -27.00 4.48
N ARG A 28 -0.51 -25.95 3.82
CA ARG A 28 -0.66 -25.70 2.38
C ARG A 28 0.68 -25.36 1.78
N LYS A 29 1.08 -26.16 0.79
CA LYS A 29 2.27 -25.89 -0.02
C LYS A 29 1.92 -24.89 -1.11
N GLN A 30 2.76 -23.87 -1.28
CA GLN A 30 2.67 -22.89 -2.34
C GLN A 30 3.98 -22.89 -3.12
N ALA A 31 3.92 -23.18 -4.42
CA ALA A 31 5.12 -23.14 -5.26
C ALA A 31 5.56 -21.69 -5.46
N THR A 32 6.88 -21.46 -5.42
CA THR A 32 7.50 -20.15 -5.67
C THR A 32 7.05 -19.61 -7.02
N GLY A 33 6.42 -18.43 -7.03
CA GLY A 33 5.92 -17.78 -8.25
C GLY A 33 4.47 -18.11 -8.64
N MET A 34 3.78 -19.05 -7.97
CA MET A 34 2.37 -19.38 -8.25
C MET A 34 1.39 -18.66 -7.32
N GLY A 35 1.34 -17.33 -7.37
CA GLY A 35 0.25 -16.50 -6.80
C GLY A 35 -0.28 -16.91 -5.40
N TYR A 36 -1.58 -16.69 -5.15
CA TYR A 36 -2.25 -17.02 -3.87
C TYR A 36 -3.52 -17.88 -4.04
N SER A 37 -3.72 -18.45 -5.23
CA SER A 37 -4.96 -19.16 -5.61
C SER A 37 -5.22 -20.42 -4.77
N ASN A 38 -4.16 -21.13 -4.37
CA ASN A 38 -4.25 -22.32 -3.53
C ASN A 38 -4.74 -22.01 -2.09
N LEU A 39 -4.26 -20.91 -1.50
CA LEU A 39 -4.68 -20.46 -0.17
C LEU A 39 -6.11 -19.95 -0.19
N LEU A 40 -6.48 -19.22 -1.26
CA LEU A 40 -7.86 -18.75 -1.45
C LEU A 40 -8.84 -19.91 -1.64
N SER A 41 -8.49 -20.89 -2.47
CA SER A 41 -9.30 -22.10 -2.67
C SER A 41 -9.51 -22.84 -1.35
N HIS A 42 -8.50 -22.87 -0.49
CA HIS A 42 -8.66 -23.42 0.85
C HIS A 42 -9.66 -22.63 1.71
N LEU A 43 -9.57 -21.30 1.75
CA LEU A 43 -10.52 -20.46 2.49
C LEU A 43 -11.95 -20.64 1.98
N THR A 44 -12.15 -20.56 0.67
CA THR A 44 -13.47 -20.73 0.04
C THR A 44 -14.08 -22.11 0.27
N SER A 45 -13.25 -23.17 0.37
CA SER A 45 -13.75 -24.54 0.56
C SER A 45 -13.90 -24.99 2.00
N LYS A 46 -13.20 -24.37 2.96
CA LYS A 46 -13.15 -24.83 4.36
C LYS A 46 -13.58 -23.79 5.38
N HIS A 47 -13.65 -22.52 5.01
CA HIS A 47 -13.96 -21.41 5.91
C HIS A 47 -15.08 -20.55 5.31
N ASN A 48 -16.30 -21.10 5.27
CA ASN A 48 -17.47 -20.35 4.80
C ASN A 48 -17.66 -19.07 5.63
N GLY A 49 -17.83 -17.93 4.96
CA GLY A 49 -18.00 -16.64 5.63
C GLY A 49 -16.71 -15.84 5.86
N TYR A 50 -15.52 -16.39 5.55
CA TYR A 50 -14.25 -15.66 5.72
C TYR A 50 -14.24 -14.29 5.02
N ALA A 51 -14.93 -14.18 3.88
CA ALA A 51 -15.00 -12.94 3.12
C ALA A 51 -15.81 -11.84 3.83
N ALA A 52 -16.88 -12.22 4.54
CA ALA A 52 -17.71 -11.29 5.31
C ALA A 52 -16.99 -10.84 6.58
N GLU A 53 -16.41 -11.80 7.32
CA GLU A 53 -15.58 -11.52 8.51
C GLU A 53 -14.39 -10.60 8.17
N PHE A 54 -13.71 -10.85 7.05
CA PHE A 54 -12.63 -9.99 6.59
C PHE A 54 -13.09 -8.58 6.20
N ALA A 55 -14.29 -8.46 5.61
CA ALA A 55 -14.86 -7.16 5.26
C ALA A 55 -15.23 -6.35 6.51
N GLU A 56 -15.79 -7.01 7.53
CA GLU A 56 -16.09 -6.40 8.83
C GLU A 56 -14.81 -5.96 9.54
N LEU A 57 -13.78 -6.81 9.58
CA LEU A 57 -12.48 -6.48 10.18
C LEU A 57 -11.80 -5.29 9.48
N GLN A 58 -11.92 -5.18 8.15
CA GLN A 58 -11.42 -4.02 7.42
C GLN A 58 -12.25 -2.75 7.68
N ALA A 59 -13.55 -2.88 7.91
CA ALA A 59 -14.43 -1.76 8.21
C ALA A 59 -14.24 -1.23 9.64
N SER A 60 -13.92 -2.11 10.59
CA SER A 60 -13.76 -1.77 12.01
C SER A 60 -12.34 -1.35 12.41
N ALA A 61 -11.32 -1.78 11.67
CA ALA A 61 -9.94 -1.45 12.00
C ALA A 61 -9.54 -0.08 11.44
N THR A 62 -9.07 0.83 12.31
CA THR A 62 -8.09 1.83 11.87
C THR A 62 -6.91 1.03 11.32
N PRO A 63 -6.58 1.13 10.02
CA PRO A 63 -5.66 0.18 9.41
C PRO A 63 -4.28 0.35 10.05
N SER A 64 -3.92 -0.58 10.94
CA SER A 64 -2.62 -0.58 11.58
C SER A 64 -1.56 -0.90 10.53
N ILE A 65 -0.36 -0.35 10.68
CA ILE A 65 0.78 -0.65 9.78
C ILE A 65 1.03 -2.16 9.63
N ALA A 66 0.71 -2.95 10.67
CA ALA A 66 0.80 -4.41 10.62
C ALA A 66 -0.19 -5.06 9.64
N LEU A 67 -1.36 -4.45 9.42
CA LEU A 67 -2.40 -4.92 8.48
C LEU A 67 -1.97 -4.78 7.00
N PHE A 68 -1.01 -3.89 6.72
CA PHE A 68 -0.45 -3.72 5.37
C PHE A 68 0.58 -4.80 5.00
N GLY A 69 0.97 -5.67 5.95
CA GLY A 69 2.02 -6.66 5.74
C GLY A 69 3.38 -6.03 5.42
N PHE A 70 4.33 -6.83 4.97
CA PHE A 70 5.61 -6.32 4.47
C PHE A 70 5.37 -5.45 3.23
N VAL A 71 5.58 -4.14 3.32
CA VAL A 71 5.57 -3.23 2.16
C VAL A 71 6.57 -3.76 1.13
N ASP A 72 6.11 -3.97 -0.11
CA ASP A 72 7.03 -4.43 -1.16
C ASP A 72 8.09 -3.35 -1.45
N GLU A 73 9.23 -3.79 -1.97
CA GLU A 73 10.37 -2.91 -2.17
C GLU A 73 10.07 -1.75 -3.13
N THR A 74 9.20 -1.97 -4.13
CA THR A 74 8.79 -0.93 -5.08
C THR A 74 7.99 0.15 -4.38
N THR A 75 6.98 -0.24 -3.60
CA THR A 75 6.17 0.69 -2.81
C THR A 75 7.03 1.49 -1.84
N ARG A 76 7.97 0.83 -1.14
CA ARG A 76 8.91 1.50 -0.24
C ARG A 76 9.79 2.52 -0.99
N ASN A 77 10.33 2.12 -2.15
CA ASN A 77 11.18 3.00 -2.95
C ASN A 77 10.44 4.27 -3.40
N ILE A 78 9.21 4.10 -3.86
CA ILE A 78 8.36 5.19 -4.34
C ILE A 78 7.95 6.12 -3.19
N TYR A 79 7.63 5.56 -2.02
CA TYR A 79 7.37 6.35 -0.83
C TYR A 79 8.58 7.20 -0.42
N GLN A 80 9.78 6.59 -0.38
CA GLN A 80 11.01 7.31 -0.04
C GLN A 80 11.30 8.45 -1.03
N TRP A 81 11.10 8.22 -2.33
CA TRP A 81 11.24 9.27 -3.34
C TRP A 81 10.27 10.43 -3.11
N MET A 82 9.01 10.16 -2.80
CA MET A 82 8.04 11.21 -2.51
C MET A 82 8.40 12.00 -1.25
N VAL A 83 8.80 11.33 -0.17
CA VAL A 83 9.27 12.00 1.05
C VAL A 83 10.45 12.91 0.74
N PHE A 84 11.44 12.43 -0.02
CA PHE A 84 12.62 13.20 -0.39
C PHE A 84 12.25 14.46 -1.19
N LEU A 85 11.42 14.31 -2.23
CA LEU A 85 11.00 15.43 -3.08
C LEU A 85 10.17 16.48 -2.30
N ILE A 86 9.16 16.03 -1.56
CA ILE A 86 8.18 16.90 -0.90
C ILE A 86 8.83 17.62 0.28
N GLN A 87 9.54 16.90 1.17
CA GLN A 87 10.12 17.49 2.37
C GLN A 87 11.26 18.47 2.07
N ARG A 88 11.92 18.33 0.91
CA ARG A 88 13.00 19.22 0.48
C ARG A 88 12.56 20.23 -0.57
N ASN A 89 11.28 20.23 -0.96
CA ASN A 89 10.73 21.07 -2.02
C ASN A 89 11.55 21.03 -3.32
N LEU A 90 11.91 19.80 -3.75
CA LEU A 90 12.71 19.56 -4.95
C LEU A 90 11.84 19.36 -6.19
N GLN A 91 12.41 19.63 -7.36
CA GLN A 91 11.75 19.37 -8.62
C GLN A 91 11.56 17.86 -8.83
N ILE A 92 10.42 17.45 -9.39
CA ILE A 92 10.12 16.02 -9.62
C ILE A 92 11.14 15.38 -10.59
N THR A 93 11.75 16.17 -11.46
CA THR A 93 12.82 15.73 -12.39
C THR A 93 14.06 15.19 -11.68
N GLU A 94 14.24 15.48 -10.38
CA GLU A 94 15.37 14.99 -9.59
C GLU A 94 15.43 13.45 -9.50
N VAL A 95 14.31 12.77 -9.70
CA VAL A 95 14.28 11.30 -9.67
C VAL A 95 14.97 10.65 -10.88
N GLU A 96 15.22 11.44 -11.92
CA GLU A 96 15.96 11.06 -13.14
C GLU A 96 17.31 11.78 -13.23
N ASN A 97 17.63 12.67 -12.28
CA ASN A 97 18.87 13.43 -12.26
C ASN A 97 20.05 12.51 -11.90
N LYS A 98 21.05 12.44 -12.78
CA LYS A 98 22.22 11.57 -12.62
C LYS A 98 23.03 11.86 -11.34
N PHE A 99 23.17 13.13 -10.96
CA PHE A 99 23.92 13.51 -9.76
C PHE A 99 23.17 13.14 -8.50
N THR A 100 21.86 13.33 -8.49
CA THR A 100 20.99 12.91 -7.38
C THR A 100 20.99 11.39 -7.25
N LEU A 101 20.85 10.66 -8.35
CA LEU A 101 20.94 9.20 -8.36
C LEU A 101 22.30 8.65 -7.90
N ALA A 102 23.38 9.43 -8.02
CA ALA A 102 24.71 9.02 -7.56
C ALA A 102 24.87 9.10 -6.02
N VAL A 103 24.02 9.86 -5.32
CA VAL A 103 24.15 10.11 -3.88
C VAL A 103 22.98 9.60 -3.04
N VAL A 104 21.89 9.15 -3.67
CA VAL A 104 20.72 8.58 -2.97
C VAL A 104 20.81 7.06 -2.89
N THR A 105 20.16 6.49 -1.87
CA THR A 105 20.05 5.03 -1.70
C THR A 105 18.83 4.42 -2.42
N MET A 106 17.93 5.28 -2.93
CA MET A 106 16.71 4.86 -3.61
C MET A 106 17.02 4.34 -5.02
N LYS A 107 16.32 3.29 -5.45
CA LYS A 107 16.44 2.76 -6.82
C LYS A 107 15.92 3.80 -7.83
N PRO A 108 16.55 3.92 -9.01
CA PRO A 108 16.08 4.80 -10.07
C PRO A 108 14.60 4.57 -10.41
N THR A 109 13.90 5.66 -10.68
CA THR A 109 12.49 5.65 -11.11
C THR A 109 12.29 6.70 -12.19
N SER A 110 11.07 6.84 -12.70
CA SER A 110 10.75 7.88 -13.68
C SER A 110 9.86 8.97 -13.09
N THR A 111 9.98 10.17 -13.67
CA THR A 111 9.09 11.29 -13.41
C THR A 111 7.63 10.88 -13.62
N LYS A 112 7.36 10.07 -14.64
CA LYS A 112 6.02 9.54 -14.95
C LYS A 112 5.48 8.66 -13.83
N SER A 113 6.33 7.76 -13.28
CA SER A 113 5.95 6.90 -12.16
C SER A 113 5.63 7.72 -10.92
N ILE A 114 6.52 8.66 -10.54
CA ILE A 114 6.31 9.48 -9.35
C ILE A 114 5.04 10.32 -9.45
N LYS A 115 4.80 10.99 -10.59
CA LYS A 115 3.56 11.74 -10.82
C LYS A 115 2.31 10.88 -10.66
N ARG A 116 2.33 9.65 -11.19
CA ARG A 116 1.20 8.71 -11.06
C ARG A 116 0.91 8.39 -9.60
N TYR A 117 1.93 8.07 -8.80
CA TYR A 117 1.72 7.71 -7.40
C TYR A 117 1.36 8.91 -6.53
N MET A 118 1.95 10.09 -6.79
CA MET A 118 1.54 11.34 -6.14
C MET A 118 0.06 11.64 -6.40
N HIS A 119 -0.42 11.42 -7.63
CA HIS A 119 -1.84 11.58 -7.96
C HIS A 119 -2.73 10.59 -7.20
N TYR A 120 -2.35 9.31 -7.11
CA TYR A 120 -3.10 8.33 -6.32
C TYR A 120 -3.16 8.68 -4.84
N ILE A 121 -2.07 9.21 -4.27
CA ILE A 121 -2.05 9.66 -2.87
C ILE A 121 -2.95 10.90 -2.71
N ALA A 122 -2.91 11.85 -3.64
CA ALA A 122 -3.79 13.02 -3.59
C ALA A 122 -5.27 12.61 -3.56
N LEU A 123 -5.68 11.67 -4.41
CA LEU A 123 -7.05 11.13 -4.41
C LEU A 123 -7.40 10.41 -3.10
N ALA A 124 -6.47 9.63 -2.55
CA ALA A 124 -6.68 8.96 -1.26
C ALA A 124 -6.79 9.98 -0.11
N MET A 125 -5.99 11.04 -0.14
CA MET A 125 -6.05 12.13 0.84
C MET A 125 -7.34 12.94 0.70
N GLU A 126 -7.80 13.22 -0.52
CA GLU A 126 -9.07 13.90 -0.77
C GLU A 126 -10.24 13.12 -0.16
N TYR A 127 -10.26 11.79 -0.30
CA TYR A 127 -11.25 10.93 0.33
C TYR A 127 -11.23 11.03 1.87
N ILE A 128 -10.03 11.01 2.47
CA ILE A 128 -9.87 11.14 3.93
C ILE A 128 -10.33 12.53 4.38
N ILE A 129 -9.85 13.58 3.71
CA ILE A 129 -10.21 14.97 4.00
C ILE A 129 -11.72 15.13 3.90
N THR A 130 -12.38 14.59 2.87
CA THR A 130 -13.84 14.68 2.72
C THR A 130 -14.59 14.04 3.88
N LYS A 131 -14.09 12.94 4.45
CA LYS A 131 -14.68 12.32 5.64
C LYS A 131 -14.50 13.16 6.90
N GLU A 132 -13.33 13.78 7.05
CA GLU A 132 -13.00 14.62 8.21
C GLU A 132 -13.60 16.04 8.09
N MET A 133 -13.89 16.48 6.86
CA MET A 133 -14.48 17.77 6.56
C MET A 133 -15.94 17.74 7.02
N GLY A 134 -16.20 18.38 8.17
CA GLY A 134 -17.56 18.56 8.68
C GLY A 134 -18.41 19.47 7.79
N THR A 135 -19.60 19.84 8.28
CA THR A 135 -20.55 20.69 7.53
C THR A 135 -20.14 22.15 7.44
N SER A 136 -19.08 22.57 8.15
CA SER A 136 -18.59 23.95 8.19
C SER A 136 -17.11 23.97 7.85
N PHE A 137 -16.76 24.70 6.79
CA PHE A 137 -15.39 24.94 6.35
C PHE A 137 -15.25 26.38 5.82
N CYS A 138 -14.02 26.89 5.79
CA CYS A 138 -13.71 28.21 5.26
C CYS A 138 -12.81 28.08 4.02
N LEU A 139 -13.09 28.86 2.98
CA LEU A 139 -12.25 28.96 1.79
C LEU A 139 -11.45 30.27 1.86
N MET A 140 -10.13 30.17 1.86
CA MET A 140 -9.24 31.33 1.77
C MET A 140 -8.67 31.40 0.35
N PHE A 141 -8.93 32.52 -0.34
CA PHE A 141 -8.38 32.78 -1.66
C PHE A 141 -7.10 33.62 -1.55
N GLY A 142 -5.97 33.04 -1.93
CA GLY A 142 -4.70 33.76 -2.05
C GLY A 142 -4.49 34.22 -3.50
N GLY A 143 -4.21 35.51 -3.70
CA GLY A 143 -3.91 36.08 -5.01
C GLY A 143 -2.56 36.80 -5.02
N TRP A 144 -1.87 36.77 -6.16
CA TRP A 144 -0.67 37.56 -6.43
C TRP A 144 -0.60 37.92 -7.92
N THR A 145 0.10 39.00 -8.26
CA THR A 145 0.43 39.38 -9.64
C THR A 145 1.86 38.96 -9.97
N SER A 146 2.05 38.32 -11.13
CA SER A 146 3.38 38.04 -11.70
C SER A 146 3.64 39.02 -12.83
N HIS A 147 4.73 39.78 -12.75
CA HIS A 147 5.22 40.67 -13.81
C HIS A 147 6.10 39.91 -14.80
#